data_AF-A0A1M3P2N6-F1
#
_entry.id   AF-A0A1M3P2N6-F1
#
_cell.length_a   1.000
_cell.length_b   1.000
_cell.length_c   1.000
_cell.angle_alpha   90.00
_cell.angle_beta   90.00
_cell.angle_gamma   90.00
#
_symmetry.space_group_name_H-M   'P 1'
#
loop_
_entity.id
_entity.type
_entity.pdbx_description
1 polymer ?
#
loop_
_entity_poly.entity_id
_entity_poly.type
_entity_poly.pdbx_seq_one_letter_code
_entity_poly.pdbx_strand_id
1 'polypeptide(L)' 'MGGRVKDPQKLVFDDLGTVDLVGVFPDYASAEAAWRAAAQRTVDDAEMRYVIVHLHRLLDPAGEAVDPQVD' A
#
# COMPACT_ATOMS: atom_id res chain seq x y z
N MET A 1 -2.61 3.30 -1.37
CA MET A 1 -1.56 3.70 -2.32
C MET A 1 -1.21 2.51 -3.20
N GLY A 2 -0.63 2.71 -4.37
CA GLY A 2 -0.21 1.61 -5.23
C GLY A 2 0.77 2.05 -6.31
N GLY A 3 1.21 1.11 -7.13
CA GLY A 3 2.18 1.37 -8.17
C GLY A 3 2.72 0.06 -8.74
N ARG A 4 3.55 0.19 -9.77
CA ARG A 4 4.22 -0.95 -10.37
C ARG A 4 5.35 -1.45 -9.47
N VAL A 5 5.46 -2.76 -9.28
CA VAL A 5 6.52 -3.41 -8.52
C VAL A 5 7.50 -4.11 -9.45
N LYS A 6 8.76 -4.25 -9.00
CA LYS A 6 9.83 -4.93 -9.77
C LYS A 6 9.64 -6.44 -9.90
N ASP A 7 8.92 -7.01 -8.93
CA ASP A 7 8.67 -8.44 -8.81
C ASP A 7 7.24 -8.58 -8.27
N PRO A 8 6.32 -9.24 -8.99
CA PRO A 8 4.93 -9.36 -8.57
C PRO A 8 4.78 -10.07 -7.22
N GLN A 9 5.77 -10.82 -6.76
CA GLN A 9 5.77 -11.50 -5.47
C GLN A 9 6.26 -10.62 -4.32
N LYS A 10 6.74 -9.40 -4.59
CA LYS A 10 7.31 -8.49 -3.58
C LYS A 10 6.62 -7.14 -3.60
N LEU A 11 6.73 -6.41 -2.50
CA LEU A 11 6.25 -5.03 -2.37
C LEU A 11 7.41 -4.03 -2.52
N VAL A 12 8.15 -4.13 -3.62
CA VAL A 12 9.23 -3.21 -3.96
C VAL A 12 8.83 -2.47 -5.23
N PHE A 13 8.43 -1.20 -5.07
CA PHE A 13 8.04 -0.35 -6.19
C PHE A 13 9.22 -0.11 -7.13
N ASP A 14 8.93 -0.11 -8.44
CA ASP A 14 9.93 0.10 -9.46
C ASP A 14 10.42 1.55 -9.48
N ASP A 15 9.46 2.49 -9.50
CA ASP A 15 9.70 3.92 -9.45
C ASP A 15 8.80 4.58 -8.40
N LEU A 16 9.42 5.27 -7.42
CA LEU A 16 8.72 5.97 -6.35
C LEU A 16 8.00 7.24 -6.84
N GLY A 17 8.46 7.85 -7.95
CA GLY A 17 7.85 9.04 -8.53
C GLY A 17 6.50 8.79 -9.21
N THR A 18 6.18 7.52 -9.51
CA THR A 18 4.94 7.11 -10.17
C THR A 18 3.94 6.43 -9.22
N VAL A 19 4.24 6.40 -7.92
CA VAL A 19 3.34 5.83 -6.91
C VAL A 19 2.03 6.60 -6.88
N ASP A 20 0.93 5.87 -7.04
CA ASP A 20 -0.43 6.38 -6.96
C ASP A 20 -0.90 6.49 -5.51
N LEU A 21 -1.17 7.72 -5.07
CA LEU A 21 -1.86 7.98 -3.82
C LEU A 21 -3.38 8.07 -4.05
N VAL A 22 -4.05 6.93 -3.84
CA VAL A 22 -5.53 6.82 -3.95
C VAL A 22 -6.27 7.79 -3.02
N GLY A 23 -5.74 8.03 -1.81
CA GLY A 23 -6.36 8.94 -0.83
C GLY A 23 -5.94 8.64 0.61
N VAL A 24 -6.41 9.47 1.52
CA VAL A 24 -6.29 9.31 2.98
C VAL A 24 -7.69 9.29 3.57
N PHE A 25 -7.97 8.30 4.40
CA PHE A 25 -9.31 8.00 4.88
C PHE A 25 -9.33 7.88 6.41
N PRO A 26 -10.45 8.23 7.06
CA PRO A 26 -10.55 8.24 8.52
C PRO A 26 -10.65 6.84 9.15
N ASP A 27 -11.05 5.84 8.36
CA ASP A 27 -11.27 4.47 8.83
C ASP A 27 -10.88 3.43 7.75
N TYR A 28 -10.75 2.18 8.18
CA TYR A 28 -10.37 1.08 7.29
C TYR A 28 -11.45 0.76 6.25
N ALA A 29 -12.74 0.87 6.59
CA ALA A 29 -13.83 0.48 5.70
C ALA A 29 -13.89 1.38 4.45
N SER A 30 -13.78 2.69 4.64
CA SER A 30 -13.69 3.67 3.55
C SER A 30 -12.39 3.52 2.74
N ALA A 31 -11.26 3.22 3.40
CA ALA A 31 -10.01 2.92 2.73
C ALA A 31 -10.08 1.65 1.87
N GLU A 32 -10.71 0.57 2.37
CA GLU A 32 -10.87 -0.70 1.66
C GLU A 32 -11.74 -0.52 0.41
N ALA A 33 -12.83 0.23 0.50
CA ALA A 33 -13.68 0.52 -0.65
C ALA A 33 -12.90 1.23 -1.77
N ALA A 34 -12.12 2.26 -1.43
CA ALA A 34 -11.29 2.98 -2.38
C ALA A 34 -10.14 2.12 -2.94
N TRP A 35 -9.47 1.35 -2.08
CA TRP A 35 -8.41 0.42 -2.48
C TRP A 35 -8.93 -0.63 -3.45
N ARG A 36 -10.09 -1.24 -3.17
CA ARG A 36 -10.69 -2.27 -4.02
C ARG A 36 -11.00 -1.71 -5.41
N ALA A 37 -11.60 -0.53 -5.48
CA ALA A 37 -11.86 0.13 -6.75
C ALA A 37 -10.57 0.45 -7.52
N ALA A 38 -9.52 0.92 -6.85
CA ALA A 38 -8.23 1.19 -7.48
C ALA A 38 -7.55 -0.07 -8.01
N ALA A 39 -7.49 -1.13 -7.19
CA ALA A 39 -6.86 -2.41 -7.54
C ALA A 39 -7.59 -3.14 -8.67
N GLN A 40 -8.93 -3.11 -8.68
CA GLN A 40 -9.73 -3.75 -9.73
C GLN A 40 -9.49 -3.16 -11.11
N ARG A 41 -9.15 -1.86 -11.21
CA ARG A 41 -8.83 -1.22 -12.51
C ARG A 41 -7.56 -1.75 -13.16
N THR A 42 -6.70 -2.42 -12.40
CA THR A 42 -5.38 -2.88 -12.87
C THR A 42 -5.20 -4.39 -12.73
N VAL A 43 -6.30 -5.16 -12.67
CA VAL A 43 -6.25 -6.61 -12.43
C VAL A 43 -5.44 -7.39 -13.49
N ASP A 44 -5.37 -6.85 -14.71
CA ASP A 44 -4.64 -7.46 -15.82
C ASP A 44 -3.13 -7.15 -15.80
N ASP A 45 -2.67 -6.18 -14.99
CA ASP A 45 -1.25 -5.88 -14.84
C ASP A 45 -0.72 -6.60 -13.60
N ALA A 46 0.01 -7.70 -13.83
CA ALA A 46 0.57 -8.53 -12.76
C ALA A 46 1.55 -7.77 -11.85
N GLU A 47 2.18 -6.71 -12.35
CA GLU A 47 3.14 -5.89 -11.62
C GLU A 47 2.47 -4.71 -10.92
N MET A 48 1.16 -4.47 -11.10
CA MET A 48 0.45 -3.43 -10.36
C MET A 48 -0.01 -3.94 -8.99
N ARG A 49 0.45 -3.28 -7.94
CA ARG A 49 0.07 -3.61 -6.55
C ARG A 49 -0.48 -2.38 -5.84
N TYR A 50 -1.55 -2.59 -5.08
CA TYR A 50 -2.14 -1.58 -4.19
C TYR A 50 -2.18 -2.10 -2.76
N VAL A 51 -1.86 -1.23 -1.81
CA VAL A 51 -1.83 -1.51 -0.37
C VAL A 51 -2.52 -0.40 0.43
N ILE A 52 -3.06 -0.78 1.58
CA ILE A 52 -3.58 0.13 2.61
C ILE A 52 -2.53 0.24 3.71
N VAL A 53 -2.15 1.46 4.08
CA VAL A 53 -1.12 1.73 5.10
C VAL A 53 -1.74 2.48 6.27
N HIS A 54 -1.42 2.05 7.49
CA HIS A 54 -1.87 2.70 8.72
C HIS A 54 -0.91 3.82 9.09
N LEU A 55 -1.21 5.06 8.69
CA LEU A 55 -0.34 6.23 8.92
C LEU A 55 -0.03 6.46 10.41
N HIS A 56 -0.97 6.18 11.31
CA HIS A 56 -0.77 6.37 12.75
C HIS A 56 0.38 5.52 13.33
N ARG A 57 0.76 4.42 12.69
CA ARG A 57 1.90 3.59 13.11
C ARG A 57 3.24 4.11 12.60
N LEU A 58 3.23 5.02 11.62
CA LEU A 58 4.43 5.59 11.00
C LEU A 58 4.80 6.96 11.59
N LEU A 59 3.86 7.64 12.24
CA LEU A 59 4.04 8.99 12.77
C LEU A 59 4.69 9.04 14.16
N ASP A 60 4.99 7.87 14.77
CA ASP A 60 5.84 7.81 15.94
C ASP A 60 7.29 7.49 15.52
N PRO A 61 8.18 8.48 15.35
CA PRO A 61 9.58 8.23 15.00
C PRO A 61 10.38 7.58 16.14
N ALA A 62 9.81 7.46 17.35
CA ALA A 62 10.42 6.81 18.51
C ALA A 62 9.71 5.48 18.91
N GLY A 63 8.59 5.16 18.27
CA GLY A 63 7.74 4.01 18.61
C GLY A 63 8.26 2.74 17.97
N GLU A 64 9.11 2.03 18.72
CA GLU A 64 9.50 0.63 18.59
C GLU A 64 9.02 -0.04 17.29
N ALA A 65 9.90 -0.13 16.30
CA ALA A 65 9.67 -0.92 15.11
C ALA A 65 9.31 -2.35 15.54
N VAL A 66 8.03 -2.70 15.47
CA VAL A 66 7.58 -4.08 15.68
C VAL A 66 8.23 -4.89 14.57
N ASP A 67 9.20 -5.72 14.96
CA ASP A 67 9.92 -6.64 14.09
C ASP A 67 8.90 -7.48 13.32
N PRO A 68 8.94 -7.50 11.97
CA PRO A 68 7.97 -8.23 11.15
C PRO A 68 8.07 -9.77 11.28
N GLN A 69 8.83 -10.30 12.24
CA GLN A 69 8.89 -11.72 12.52
C GLN A 69 8.27 -12.07 13.89
N VAL A 70 6.97 -12.38 13.87
CA VAL A 70 6.31 -13.20 14.89
C VAL A 70 5.48 -14.27 14.16
N ASP A 71 5.76 -15.52 14.54
CA ASP A 71 5.44 -16.84 13.94
C ASP A 71 4.11 -17.01 13.17
#